data_AF-A0A7V2KUU2-F1
#
_entry.id   AF-A0A7V2KUU2-F1
#
_cell.length_a   1.000
_cell.length_b   1.000
_cell.length_c   1.000
_cell.angle_alpha   90.00
_cell.angle_beta   90.00
_cell.angle_gamma   90.00
#
_symmetry.space_group_name_H-M   'P 1'
#
loop_
_entity.id
_entity.type
_entity.pdbx_description
1 polymer ?
#
loop_
_entity_poly.entity_id
_entity_poly.type
_entity_poly.pdbx_seq_one_letter_code
_entity_poly.pdbx_strand_id
1 'polypeptide(L)' 'MKLVEEVGELAEVIRKNQRYQGDPNKAIKGTIEEELYDVLYYVIALANAFDVDLEECCRLKEEINKERTDH' A
#
# COMPACT_ATOMS: atom_id res chain seq x y z
N MET A 1 11.75 -10.03 -4.64
CA MET A 1 11.30 -8.65 -4.89
C MET A 1 10.71 -8.14 -3.59
N LYS A 2 11.20 -7.02 -3.05
CA LYS A 2 10.80 -6.51 -1.73
C LYS A 2 9.29 -6.30 -1.58
N LEU A 3 8.61 -5.78 -2.61
CA LEU A 3 7.14 -5.63 -2.58
C LEU A 3 6.38 -6.93 -2.25
N VAL A 4 6.83 -8.09 -2.75
CA VAL A 4 6.15 -9.37 -2.43
C VAL A 4 6.35 -9.77 -0.97
N GLU A 5 7.50 -9.44 -0.41
CA GLU A 5 7.81 -9.69 1.01
C GLU A 5 6.88 -8.87 1.90
N GLU A 6 6.77 -7.55 1.66
CA GLU A 6 5.92 -6.67 2.46
C GLU A 6 4.43 -7.04 2.35
N VAL A 7 3.97 -7.52 1.18
CA VAL A 7 2.59 -8.05 1.05
C VAL A 7 2.39 -9.30 1.91
N GLY A 8 3.42 -10.14 2.06
CA GLY A 8 3.40 -11.30 2.94
C GLY A 8 3.34 -10.91 4.42
N GLU A 9 4.18 -9.96 4.83
CA GLU A 9 4.19 -9.41 6.19
C GLU A 9 2.85 -8.74 6.52
N LEU A 10 2.31 -7.93 5.59
CA LEU A 10 0.96 -7.35 5.69
C LEU A 10 -0.12 -8.41 5.89
N ALA A 11 -0.09 -9.49 5.11
CA ALA A 11 -1.05 -10.59 5.24
C ALA A 11 -0.97 -11.26 6.62
N GLU A 12 0.24 -11.42 7.17
CA GLU A 12 0.47 -11.98 8.48
C GLU A 12 -0.11 -11.10 9.60
N VAL A 13 0.18 -9.79 9.60
CA VAL A 13 -0.31 -8.87 10.63
C VAL A 13 -1.82 -8.64 10.54
N ILE A 14 -2.41 -8.66 9.33
CA ILE A 14 -3.87 -8.64 9.12
C ILE A 14 -4.51 -9.87 9.76
N ARG A 15 -3.98 -11.07 9.50
CA ARG A 15 -4.49 -12.31 10.08
C ARG A 15 -4.46 -12.30 11.61
N LYS A 16 -3.46 -11.65 12.20
CA LYS A 16 -3.33 -11.49 13.66
C LYS A 16 -4.11 -10.29 14.21
N ASN A 17 -4.71 -9.46 13.35
CA ASN A 17 -5.34 -8.18 13.70
C ASN A 17 -4.42 -7.30 14.57
N GLN A 18 -3.13 -7.25 14.24
CA GLN A 18 -2.13 -6.48 14.98
C GLN A 18 -2.23 -5.00 14.59
N ARG A 19 -2.98 -4.24 15.38
CA ARG A 19 -3.19 -2.79 15.18
C ARG A 19 -2.28 -1.97 16.07
N TYR A 20 -1.80 -0.85 15.54
CA TYR A 20 -1.20 0.19 16.34
C TYR A 20 -2.25 0.75 17.33
N GLN A 21 -1.90 0.78 18.61
CA GLN A 21 -2.83 1.13 19.69
C GLN A 21 -2.82 2.63 20.04
N GLY A 22 -2.14 3.47 19.25
CA GLY A 22 -2.06 4.91 19.52
C GLY A 22 -1.17 5.30 20.69
N ASP A 23 -0.39 4.35 21.24
CA ASP A 23 0.55 4.59 22.33
C ASP A 23 1.92 5.00 21.74
N PRO A 24 2.35 6.27 21.90
CA PRO A 24 3.62 6.75 21.36
C PRO A 24 4.84 6.07 21.99
N ASN A 25 4.68 5.33 23.09
CA ASN A 25 5.75 4.51 23.68
C ASN A 25 5.80 3.09 23.13
N LYS A 26 4.80 2.67 22.34
CA LYS A 26 4.83 1.39 21.62
C LYS A 26 5.32 1.62 20.20
N ALA A 27 6.24 0.77 19.75
CA ALA A 27 6.67 0.80 18.36
C ALA A 27 5.47 0.48 17.44
N ILE A 28 5.36 1.21 16.33
CA ILE A 28 4.46 0.86 15.21
C ILE A 28 4.88 -0.47 14.55
N LYS A 29 6.06 -0.99 14.93
CA LYS A 29 6.65 -2.17 14.33
C LYS A 29 5.78 -3.44 14.47
N GLY A 30 5.59 -4.17 13.38
CA GLY A 30 4.77 -5.37 13.29
C GLY A 30 3.27 -5.09 13.38
N THR A 31 2.82 -3.95 12.87
CA THR A 31 1.40 -3.58 12.84
C THR A 31 0.89 -3.44 11.42
N ILE A 32 -0.42 -3.60 11.24
CA ILE A 32 -1.10 -3.37 9.96
C ILE A 32 -0.75 -1.98 9.39
N GLU A 33 -0.63 -0.98 10.26
CA GLU A 33 -0.29 0.39 9.86
C GLU A 33 1.14 0.51 9.27
N GLU A 34 2.12 -0.19 9.85
CA GLU A 34 3.49 -0.24 9.29
C GLU A 34 3.51 -1.00 7.96
N GLU A 35 2.96 -2.21 7.93
CA GLU A 35 3.05 -3.07 6.74
C GLU A 35 2.28 -2.47 5.54
N LEU A 36 1.18 -1.75 5.79
CA LEU A 36 0.49 -0.97 4.74
C LEU A 36 1.40 0.12 4.16
N TYR A 37 2.16 0.80 5.03
CA TYR A 37 3.11 1.82 4.59
C TYR A 37 4.26 1.19 3.79
N ASP A 38 4.79 0.05 4.23
CA ASP A 38 5.89 -0.63 3.52
C ASP A 38 5.47 -1.11 2.13
N VAL A 39 4.25 -1.65 1.99
CA VAL A 39 3.67 -1.94 0.66
C VAL A 39 3.57 -0.68 -0.20
N LEU A 40 3.02 0.42 0.34
CA LEU A 40 2.91 1.69 -0.40
C LEU A 40 4.29 2.22 -0.81
N TYR A 41 5.26 2.16 0.10
CA TYR A 41 6.63 2.61 -0.13
C TYR A 41 7.25 1.89 -1.33
N TYR A 42 7.13 0.57 -1.41
CA TYR A 42 7.68 -0.17 -2.55
C TYR A 42 6.90 0.02 -3.84
N VAL A 43 5.59 0.28 -3.80
CA VAL A 43 4.82 0.71 -5.00
C VAL A 43 5.40 2.01 -5.55
N ILE A 44 5.63 3.01 -4.69
CA ILE A 44 6.22 4.29 -5.08
C ILE A 44 7.66 4.11 -5.59
N ALA A 45 8.47 3.29 -4.90
CA ALA A 45 9.84 3.03 -5.30
C ALA A 45 9.92 2.37 -6.69
N LEU A 46 9.02 1.44 -6.99
CA LEU A 46 8.90 0.83 -8.31
C LEU A 46 8.48 1.85 -9.36
N ALA A 47 7.47 2.68 -9.07
CA ALA A 47 7.04 3.73 -10.00
C ALA A 47 8.21 4.66 -10.37
N ASN A 48 8.97 5.12 -9.38
CA ASN A 48 10.17 5.94 -9.61
C ASN A 48 11.24 5.20 -10.42
N ALA A 49 11.48 3.92 -10.14
CA ALA A 49 12.49 3.12 -10.84
C ALA A 49 12.14 2.88 -12.33
N PHE A 50 10.85 2.91 -12.67
CA PHE A 50 10.36 2.72 -14.03
C PHE A 50 9.90 4.03 -14.71
N ASP A 51 10.14 5.19 -14.08
CA ASP A 51 9.72 6.51 -14.57
C ASP A 51 8.21 6.59 -14.85
N VAL A 52 7.41 6.03 -13.95
CA VAL A 52 5.95 6.00 -14.01
C VAL A 52 5.36 7.10 -13.14
N ASP A 53 4.59 8.00 -13.74
CA ASP A 53 3.77 8.98 -13.03
C ASP A 53 2.50 8.30 -12.46
N LEU A 54 2.50 8.04 -11.14
CA LEU A 54 1.36 7.43 -10.46
C LEU A 54 0.13 8.32 -10.43
N GLU A 55 0.29 9.65 -10.41
CA GLU A 55 -0.85 10.58 -10.39
C GLU A 55 -1.60 10.53 -11.73
N GLU A 56 -0.85 10.56 -12.83
CA GLU A 56 -1.42 10.37 -14.16
C GLU A 56 -2.06 8.98 -14.32
N CYS A 57 -1.41 7.92 -13.84
CA CYS A 57 -1.99 6.59 -13.85
C CYS A 57 -3.33 6.54 -13.10
N CYS A 58 -3.43 7.19 -11.95
CA CYS A 58 -4.67 7.28 -11.17
C CYS A 58 -5.77 7.99 -11.96
N ARG A 59 -5.48 9.17 -12.55
CA ARG A 59 -6.46 9.91 -13.37
C ARG A 59 -7.01 9.07 -14.52
N LEU A 60 -6.14 8.46 -15.31
CA LEU A 60 -6.52 7.61 -16.44
C LEU A 60 -7.39 6.42 -16.00
N LYS A 61 -7.12 5.85 -14.81
CA LYS A 61 -7.91 4.72 -14.30
C LYS A 61 -9.28 5.14 -13.79
N GLU A 62 -9.39 6.30 -13.16
CA GLU A 62 -10.68 6.85 -12.75
C GLU A 62 -11.58 7.17 -13.95
N GLU A 63 -11.02 7.72 -15.03
CA GLU A 63 -11.75 7.98 -16.28
C GLU A 63 -12.31 6.69 -16.88
N ILE A 64 -11.47 5.66 -17.02
CA ILE A 64 -11.91 4.33 -17.49
C ILE A 64 -12.99 3.74 -16.58
N ASN A 65 -12.88 3.92 -15.27
CA ASN A 65 -13.86 3.38 -14.34
C ASN A 65 -15.21 4.09 -14.45
N LYS A 66 -15.23 5.41 -14.64
CA LYS A 66 -16.46 6.18 -14.87
C LYS A 66 -17.23 5.66 -16.09
N GLU A 67 -16.53 5.45 -17.20
CA GLU A 67 -17.11 4.88 -18.43
C GLU A 67 -17.72 3.48 -18.24
N ARG A 68 -17.22 2.70 -17.27
CA ARG A 68 -17.72 1.34 -16.98
C ARG A 68 -18.91 1.32 -16.03
N THR A 69 -19.05 2.33 -15.17
CA THR A 69 -20.16 2.46 -14.20
C THR A 69 -21.36 3.23 -14.75
N ASP A 70 -21.23 3.93 -15.88
CA ASP A 70 -22.32 4.66 -16.54
C ASP A 70 -23.21 3.74 -17.44
N HIS A 71 -23.22 2.43 -17.17
CA HIS A 71 -24.05 1.42 -17.84
C HIS A 71 -24.82 0.54 -16.86
#